data_AF-A0A524GGL1-F1
#
_entry.id   AF-A0A524GGL1-F1
#
_cell.length_a   1.000
_cell.length_b   1.000
_cell.length_c   1.000
_cell.angle_alpha   90.00
_cell.angle_beta   90.00
_cell.angle_gamma   90.00
#
_symmetry.space_group_name_H-M   'P 1'
#
loop_
_entity.id
_entity.type
_entity.pdbx_description
1 polymer ?
#
loop_
_entity_poly.entity_id
_entity_poly.type
_entity_poly.pdbx_seq_one_letter_code
_entity_poly.pdbx_strand_id
1 'polypeptide(L)'
;MSDERQIARERLRVLRDELAYHAHRYYVLDQPVIADAEYDRLFRELLELEEKFPELVTADSPSQRVGGAPLEKFAAVQRRHAMLSLENAFSEAELRDFEERLQRFLKNAPQLAYVAEPKMDGLAVELVYENGLFVLGSTRGDGRTGEDITRNLKTIAAIPLRLQGGSPPALLEVRGEVFMSSAGFKKLNQERAAAGEPLFANPRNAAAGSV
;
A
#
# COMPACT_ATOMS: atom_id res chain seq x y z
N MET A 1 27.74 4.76 26.89
CA MET A 1 27.82 4.17 25.54
C MET A 1 26.96 2.89 25.43
N SER A 2 27.27 1.77 26.12
CA SER A 2 26.49 0.52 26.01
C SER A 2 25.03 0.65 26.50
N ASP A 3 24.84 1.25 27.68
CA ASP A 3 23.51 1.40 28.29
C ASP A 3 22.62 2.38 27.53
N GLU A 4 23.18 3.50 27.09
CA GLU A 4 22.47 4.50 26.29
C GLU A 4 21.97 3.93 24.95
N ARG A 5 22.80 3.10 24.29
CA ARG A 5 22.39 2.40 23.07
C ARG A 5 21.27 1.39 23.34
N GLN A 6 21.32 0.68 24.45
CA GLN A 6 20.28 -0.29 24.80
C GLN A 6 18.95 0.41 25.12
N ILE A 7 18.99 1.56 25.81
CA ILE A 7 17.82 2.41 26.04
C ILE A 7 17.26 2.93 24.72
N ALA A 8 18.12 3.45 23.83
CA ALA A 8 17.71 3.93 22.52
C ALA A 8 17.06 2.82 21.67
N ARG A 9 17.61 1.60 21.68
CA ARG A 9 17.04 0.45 20.99
C ARG A 9 15.63 0.13 21.47
N GLU A 10 15.42 0.11 22.79
CA GLU A 10 14.10 -0.16 23.36
C GLU A 10 13.12 0.99 23.05
N ARG A 11 13.57 2.25 23.14
CA ARG A 11 12.73 3.40 22.80
C ARG A 11 12.35 3.41 21.32
N LEU A 12 13.29 3.12 20.41
CA LEU A 12 13.03 2.99 18.98
C LEU A 12 12.02 1.88 18.69
N ARG A 13 12.10 0.74 19.40
CA ARG A 13 11.10 -0.34 19.29
C ARG A 13 9.71 0.18 19.65
N VAL A 14 9.57 0.83 20.80
CA VAL A 14 8.29 1.40 21.26
C VAL A 14 7.77 2.46 20.29
N LEU A 15 8.61 3.40 19.86
CA LEU A 15 8.22 4.45 18.92
C LEU A 15 7.71 3.88 17.59
N ARG A 16 8.38 2.86 17.05
CA ARG A 16 7.94 2.19 15.82
C ARG A 16 6.57 1.53 16.00
N ASP A 17 6.34 0.86 17.13
CA ASP A 17 5.05 0.24 17.45
C ASP A 17 3.94 1.29 17.62
N GLU A 18 4.20 2.38 18.36
CA GLU A 18 3.26 3.49 18.57
C GLU A 18 2.90 4.19 17.25
N LEU A 19 3.91 4.57 16.47
CA LEU A 19 3.71 5.21 15.16
C LEU A 19 2.95 4.29 14.21
N ALA A 20 3.26 3.00 14.17
CA ALA A 20 2.53 2.05 13.34
C ALA A 20 1.06 1.91 13.78
N TYR A 21 0.80 1.86 15.08
CA TYR A 21 -0.55 1.82 15.64
C TYR A 21 -1.35 3.10 15.30
N HIS A 22 -0.76 4.27 15.49
CA HIS A 22 -1.42 5.54 15.18
C HIS A 22 -1.64 5.73 13.68
N ALA A 23 -0.67 5.33 12.85
CA ALA A 23 -0.82 5.32 11.40
C ALA A 23 -1.97 4.38 10.97
N HIS A 24 -2.09 3.19 11.57
CA HIS A 24 -3.21 2.29 11.27
C HIS A 24 -4.56 2.90 11.67
N ARG A 25 -4.66 3.49 12.86
CA ARG A 25 -5.86 4.20 13.33
C ARG A 25 -6.27 5.34 12.40
N TYR A 26 -5.30 6.11 11.93
CA TYR A 26 -5.52 7.25 11.06
C TYR A 26 -5.87 6.83 9.62
N TYR A 27 -5.01 6.04 8.97
CA TYR A 27 -5.11 5.75 7.53
C TYR A 27 -5.99 4.56 7.17
N VAL A 28 -6.24 3.64 8.11
CA VAL A 28 -7.02 2.41 7.83
C VAL A 28 -8.37 2.42 8.52
N LEU A 29 -8.40 2.84 9.78
CA LEU A 29 -9.64 2.80 10.58
C LEU A 29 -10.43 4.11 10.54
N ASP A 30 -9.84 5.20 10.03
CA ASP A 30 -10.41 6.56 10.05
C ASP A 30 -10.88 6.98 11.45
N GLN A 31 -10.11 6.56 12.47
CA GLN A 31 -10.39 6.75 13.90
C GLN A 31 -9.10 7.15 14.63
N PRO A 32 -8.54 8.34 14.36
CA PRO A 32 -7.33 8.81 15.03
C PRO A 32 -7.57 8.95 16.54
N VAL A 33 -6.58 8.52 17.33
CA VAL A 33 -6.63 8.56 18.80
C VAL A 33 -5.69 9.60 19.40
N ILE A 34 -4.84 10.21 18.58
CA ILE A 34 -3.96 11.34 18.91
C ILE A 34 -4.06 12.40 17.82
N ALA A 35 -3.71 13.63 18.14
CA ALA A 35 -3.64 14.72 17.17
C ALA A 35 -2.37 14.63 16.29
N ASP A 36 -2.41 15.23 15.11
CA ASP A 36 -1.28 15.22 14.16
C ASP A 36 0.02 15.77 14.78
N ALA A 37 -0.08 16.83 15.59
CA ALA A 37 1.08 17.42 16.27
C ALA A 37 1.75 16.44 17.26
N GLU A 38 0.97 15.54 17.86
CA GLU A 38 1.49 14.50 18.76
C GLU A 38 2.20 13.40 17.97
N TYR A 39 1.62 12.97 16.85
CA TYR A 39 2.25 12.02 15.94
C TYR A 39 3.58 12.57 15.41
N ASP A 40 3.61 13.84 14.99
CA ASP A 40 4.82 14.53 14.54
C ASP A 40 5.89 14.57 15.63
N ARG A 41 5.51 14.75 16.90
CA ARG A 41 6.46 14.74 18.02
C ARG A 41 7.12 13.37 18.18
N LEU A 42 6.32 12.30 18.15
CA LEU A 42 6.83 10.91 18.23
C LEU A 42 7.74 10.60 17.03
N PHE A 43 7.37 11.07 15.84
CA PHE A 43 8.16 10.87 14.63
C PHE A 43 9.49 11.63 14.66
N ARG A 44 9.52 12.86 15.18
CA ARG A 44 10.77 13.60 15.38
C ARG A 44 11.70 12.91 16.37
N GLU A 45 11.16 12.42 17.49
CA GLU A 45 11.94 11.65 18.46
C GLU A 45 12.57 10.39 17.83
N LEU A 46 11.80 9.68 16.99
CA LEU A 46 12.32 8.54 16.22
C LEU A 46 13.50 8.97 15.35
N LEU A 47 13.37 10.06 14.59
CA LEU A 47 14.44 10.55 13.71
C LEU A 47 15.69 10.95 14.49
N GLU A 48 15.56 11.68 15.59
CA GLU A 48 16.69 12.10 16.43
C GLU A 48 17.46 10.89 17.00
N LEU A 49 16.74 9.84 17.42
CA LEU A 49 17.36 8.61 17.91
C LEU A 49 18.04 7.83 16.79
N GLU A 50 17.44 7.77 15.60
CA GLU A 50 18.03 7.10 14.44
C GLU A 50 19.25 7.84 13.87
N GLU A 51 19.27 9.16 13.93
CA GLU A 51 20.44 9.97 13.57
C GLU A 51 21.59 9.73 14.57
N LYS A 52 21.28 9.66 15.87
CA LYS A 52 22.27 9.40 16.92
C LYS A 52 22.79 7.97 16.93
N PHE A 53 21.96 7.00 16.53
CA PHE A 53 22.30 5.57 16.48
C PHE A 53 21.95 4.95 15.12
N PRO A 54 22.68 5.28 14.03
CA PRO A 54 22.37 4.82 12.68
C PRO A 54 22.35 3.29 12.53
N GLU A 55 23.09 2.57 13.37
CA GLU A 55 23.14 1.11 13.37
C GLU A 55 21.85 0.45 13.89
N LEU A 56 20.95 1.23 14.52
CA LEU A 56 19.66 0.75 15.02
C LEU A 56 18.51 0.98 14.03
N VAL A 57 18.77 1.63 12.89
CA VAL A 57 17.78 1.85 11.83
C VAL A 57 17.43 0.51 11.19
N THR A 58 16.12 0.26 11.06
CA THR A 58 15.59 -0.96 10.45
C THR A 58 14.79 -0.64 9.19
N ALA A 59 14.72 -1.59 8.26
CA ALA A 59 14.07 -1.40 6.94
C ALA A 59 12.56 -1.12 7.00
N ASP A 60 11.92 -1.40 8.14
CA ASP A 60 10.52 -1.14 8.47
C ASP A 60 10.30 0.10 9.33
N SER A 61 11.36 0.86 9.65
CA SER A 61 11.19 2.09 10.40
C SER A 61 10.35 3.09 9.59
N PRO A 62 9.40 3.83 10.22
CA PRO A 62 8.63 4.87 9.55
C PRO A 62 9.48 5.91 8.80
N SER A 63 10.73 6.14 9.24
CA SER A 63 11.68 7.05 8.56
C SER A 63 12.11 6.56 7.18
N GLN A 64 11.99 5.26 6.89
CA GLN A 64 12.41 4.64 5.63
C GLN A 64 11.35 4.77 4.51
N ARG A 65 10.29 5.54 4.74
CA ARG A 65 9.20 5.77 3.76
C ARG A 65 9.52 6.85 2.73
N VAL A 66 10.65 7.55 2.84
CA VAL A 66 10.97 8.66 1.93
C VAL A 66 11.27 8.13 0.52
N GLY A 67 10.51 8.61 -0.46
CA GLY A 67 10.83 8.40 -1.87
C GLY A 67 12.14 9.12 -2.19
N GLY A 68 13.20 8.37 -2.48
CA GLY A 68 14.46 8.93 -2.97
C GLY A 68 14.30 9.53 -4.37
N ALA A 69 15.42 9.82 -5.04
CA ALA A 69 15.39 10.24 -6.43
C ALA A 69 14.61 9.22 -7.30
N PRO A 70 13.82 9.68 -8.30
CA PRO A 70 13.12 8.81 -9.22
C PRO A 70 14.06 7.77 -9.81
N LEU A 71 13.60 6.52 -9.89
CA LEU A 71 14.36 5.48 -10.56
C LEU A 71 14.39 5.76 -12.06
N GLU A 72 15.55 5.61 -12.69
CA GLU A 72 15.67 5.75 -14.15
C GLU A 72 14.90 4.65 -14.89
N LYS A 73 14.81 3.46 -14.29
CA LYS A 73 14.09 2.28 -14.82
C LYS A 73 13.58 1.41 -13.68
N PHE A 74 12.42 0.80 -13.90
CA PHE A 74 11.89 -0.23 -13.01
C PHE A 74 12.37 -1.62 -13.44
N ALA A 75 12.69 -2.46 -12.45
CA ALA A 75 13.06 -3.85 -12.70
C ALA A 75 11.80 -4.69 -12.98
N ALA A 76 11.91 -5.69 -13.86
CA ALA A 76 10.82 -6.63 -14.09
C ALA A 76 10.69 -7.62 -12.93
N VAL A 77 9.46 -7.89 -12.51
CA VAL A 77 9.13 -8.81 -11.42
C VAL A 77 8.24 -9.92 -11.96
N GLN A 78 8.76 -11.15 -11.94
CA GLN A 78 7.97 -12.33 -12.26
C GLN A 78 7.12 -12.74 -11.06
N ARG A 79 5.80 -12.82 -11.25
CA ARG A 79 4.86 -13.22 -10.21
C ARG A 79 4.89 -14.72 -9.96
N ARG A 80 4.69 -15.15 -8.71
CA ARG A 80 4.51 -16.56 -8.35
C ARG A 80 3.20 -17.12 -8.89
N HIS A 81 2.13 -16.33 -8.81
CA HIS A 81 0.82 -16.64 -9.37
C HIS A 81 0.34 -15.55 -10.31
N ALA A 82 -0.26 -15.94 -11.42
CA ALA A 82 -0.83 -14.98 -12.36
C ALA A 82 -1.92 -14.13 -11.67
N MET A 83 -1.93 -12.84 -11.99
CA MET A 83 -2.98 -11.89 -11.60
C MET A 83 -3.98 -11.78 -12.75
N LEU A 84 -5.16 -12.35 -12.54
CA LEU A 84 -6.24 -12.39 -13.53
C LEU A 84 -6.89 -11.02 -13.71
N SER A 85 -7.56 -10.83 -14.84
CA SER A 85 -8.54 -9.77 -15.02
C SER A 85 -9.95 -10.25 -14.69
N LEU A 86 -10.88 -9.32 -14.51
CA LEU A 86 -12.29 -9.59 -14.38
C LEU A 86 -13.00 -9.39 -15.73
N GLU A 87 -13.94 -10.27 -16.06
CA GLU A 87 -14.95 -9.98 -17.08
C GLU A 87 -15.89 -8.87 -16.57
N ASN A 88 -16.47 -8.10 -17.50
CA ASN A 88 -17.40 -7.03 -17.17
C ASN A 88 -18.84 -7.45 -17.51
N ALA A 89 -19.79 -6.92 -16.76
CA ALA A 89 -21.21 -6.92 -17.12
C ALA A 89 -21.72 -5.48 -17.11
N PHE A 90 -22.47 -5.10 -18.14
CA PHE A 90 -23.01 -3.75 -18.34
C PHE A 90 -24.53 -3.69 -18.19
N SER A 91 -25.17 -4.83 -17.96
CA SER A 91 -26.61 -4.93 -17.74
C SER A 91 -26.96 -5.95 -16.67
N GLU A 92 -28.15 -5.81 -16.09
CA GLU A 92 -28.68 -6.78 -15.14
C GLU A 92 -28.89 -8.16 -15.78
N ALA A 93 -29.24 -8.21 -17.07
CA ALA A 93 -29.37 -9.45 -17.82
C ALA A 93 -28.03 -10.19 -17.91
N GLU A 94 -26.94 -9.50 -18.23
CA GLU A 94 -25.60 -10.09 -18.27
C GLU A 94 -25.15 -10.63 -16.90
N LEU A 95 -25.51 -9.95 -15.81
CA LEU A 95 -25.25 -10.44 -14.45
C LEU A 95 -26.07 -11.70 -14.12
N ARG A 96 -27.34 -11.76 -14.52
CA ARG A 96 -28.18 -12.95 -14.37
C ARG A 96 -27.63 -14.13 -15.17
N ASP A 97 -27.20 -13.89 -16.41
CA ASP A 97 -26.58 -14.91 -17.25
C ASP A 97 -25.28 -15.45 -16.61
N PHE A 98 -24.47 -14.59 -16.00
CA PHE A 98 -23.30 -15.00 -15.23
C PHE A 98 -23.67 -15.90 -14.05
N GLU A 99 -24.68 -15.53 -13.25
CA GLU A 99 -25.15 -16.35 -12.13
C GLU A 99 -25.69 -17.71 -12.61
N GLU A 100 -26.47 -17.75 -13.69
CA GLU A 100 -26.95 -19.00 -14.26
C GLU A 100 -25.81 -19.91 -14.74
N ARG A 101 -24.76 -19.35 -15.37
CA ARG A 101 -23.56 -20.11 -15.75
C ARG A 101 -22.90 -20.74 -14.52
N LEU A 102 -22.78 -19.99 -13.43
CA LEU A 102 -22.22 -20.50 -12.17
C LEU A 102 -23.09 -21.60 -11.54
N GLN A 103 -24.41 -21.41 -11.48
CA GLN A 103 -25.32 -22.42 -10.93
C GLN A 103 -25.26 -23.72 -11.73
N ARG A 104 -25.27 -23.65 -13.06
CA ARG A 104 -25.08 -24.83 -13.94
C ARG A 104 -23.74 -25.52 -13.68
N PHE A 105 -22.65 -24.76 -13.56
CA PHE A 105 -21.32 -25.29 -13.30
C PHE A 105 -21.23 -25.98 -11.92
N LEU A 106 -21.87 -25.40 -10.91
CA LEU A 106 -21.92 -25.92 -9.54
C LEU A 106 -23.01 -26.98 -9.31
N LYS A 107 -23.63 -27.49 -10.38
CA LYS A 107 -24.70 -28.50 -10.35
C LYS A 107 -25.89 -28.10 -9.46
N ASN A 108 -26.31 -26.84 -9.56
CA ASN A 108 -27.44 -26.26 -8.81
C ASN A 108 -27.27 -26.40 -7.29
N ALA A 109 -26.05 -26.14 -6.80
CA ALA A 109 -25.76 -26.00 -5.38
C ALA A 109 -26.75 -25.00 -4.71
N PRO A 110 -27.05 -25.16 -3.41
CA PRO A 110 -27.90 -24.21 -2.69
C PRO A 110 -27.31 -22.79 -2.74
N GLN A 111 -28.18 -21.81 -2.43
CA GLN A 111 -27.98 -20.35 -2.51
C GLN A 111 -26.50 -19.90 -2.51
N LEU A 112 -26.09 -19.26 -3.62
CA LEU A 112 -24.77 -18.68 -3.75
C LEU A 112 -24.66 -17.43 -2.88
N ALA A 113 -23.61 -17.36 -2.08
CA ALA A 113 -23.24 -16.16 -1.34
C ALA A 113 -22.23 -15.35 -2.17
N TYR A 114 -22.43 -14.04 -2.24
CA TYR A 114 -21.57 -13.11 -2.96
C TYR A 114 -20.96 -12.09 -1.99
N VAL A 115 -19.70 -11.73 -2.25
CA VAL A 115 -19.07 -10.54 -1.68
C VAL A 115 -19.08 -9.47 -2.77
N ALA A 116 -19.68 -8.33 -2.48
CA ALA A 116 -19.74 -7.20 -3.40
C ALA A 116 -18.78 -6.10 -2.93
N GLU A 117 -17.83 -5.74 -3.77
CA GLU A 117 -16.82 -4.72 -3.48
C GLU A 117 -16.88 -3.59 -4.53
N PRO A 118 -16.69 -2.32 -4.13
CA PRO A 118 -16.55 -1.24 -5.09
C PRO A 118 -15.34 -1.47 -5.99
N LYS A 119 -15.52 -1.36 -7.30
CA LYS A 119 -14.42 -1.45 -8.26
C LYS A 119 -13.63 -0.14 -8.26
N MET A 120 -12.53 -0.11 -7.52
CA MET A 120 -11.62 1.04 -7.49
C MET A 120 -10.99 1.27 -8.87
N ASP A 121 -10.92 2.53 -9.29
CA ASP A 121 -10.31 2.91 -10.56
C ASP A 121 -8.89 3.46 -10.33
N GLY A 122 -7.92 2.54 -10.31
CA GLY A 122 -6.54 2.87 -10.02
C GLY A 122 -5.55 1.98 -10.74
N LEU A 123 -4.47 1.65 -10.03
CA LEU A 123 -3.42 0.74 -10.47
C LEU A 123 -3.43 -0.51 -9.58
N ALA A 124 -3.67 -1.67 -10.20
CA ALA A 124 -3.55 -2.96 -9.53
C ALA A 124 -2.09 -3.22 -9.15
N VAL A 125 -1.87 -3.58 -7.89
CA VAL A 125 -0.55 -3.87 -7.31
C VAL A 125 -0.56 -5.16 -6.51
N GLU A 126 0.63 -5.72 -6.27
CA GLU A 126 0.85 -6.78 -5.30
C GLU A 126 1.95 -6.37 -4.33
N LEU A 127 1.71 -6.65 -3.05
CA LEU A 127 2.63 -6.44 -1.94
C LEU A 127 3.03 -7.80 -1.39
N VAL A 128 4.33 -8.08 -1.38
CA VAL A 128 4.89 -9.29 -0.80
C VAL A 128 5.44 -8.95 0.57
N TYR A 129 4.94 -9.69 1.56
CA TYR A 129 5.43 -9.66 2.93
C TYR A 129 6.11 -10.98 3.27
N GLU A 130 7.33 -10.92 3.79
CA GLU A 130 8.05 -12.08 4.32
C GLU A 130 8.19 -11.95 5.83
N ASN A 131 7.68 -12.92 6.58
CA ASN A 131 7.61 -12.88 8.04
C ASN A 131 7.02 -11.54 8.56
N GLY A 132 6.03 -11.02 7.84
CA GLY A 132 5.35 -9.77 8.11
C GLY A 132 6.08 -8.49 7.69
N LEU A 133 7.29 -8.55 7.13
CA LEU A 133 8.02 -7.38 6.62
C LEU A 133 7.71 -7.15 5.14
N PHE A 134 7.41 -5.91 4.75
CA PHE A 134 7.19 -5.54 3.34
C PHE A 134 8.51 -5.56 2.56
N VAL A 135 8.65 -6.52 1.64
CA VAL A 135 9.92 -6.75 0.92
C VAL A 135 9.85 -6.40 -0.56
N LEU A 136 8.69 -6.53 -1.21
CA LEU A 136 8.55 -6.32 -2.65
C LEU A 136 7.14 -5.84 -3.02
N GLY A 137 7.08 -4.76 -3.79
CA GLY A 137 5.86 -4.21 -4.36
C GLY A 137 5.94 -4.20 -5.88
N SER A 138 4.90 -4.67 -6.58
CA SER A 138 4.90 -4.70 -8.05
C SER A 138 3.59 -4.30 -8.70
N THR A 139 3.67 -3.66 -9.88
CA THR A 139 2.51 -3.37 -10.74
C THR A 139 1.93 -4.68 -11.30
N ARG A 140 0.66 -4.70 -11.71
CA ARG A 140 0.07 -5.86 -12.40
C ARG A 140 0.83 -6.24 -13.68
N GLY A 141 1.26 -5.25 -14.47
CA GLY A 141 1.80 -5.43 -15.81
C GLY A 141 0.86 -6.25 -16.70
N ASP A 142 1.38 -7.32 -17.31
CA ASP A 142 0.60 -8.24 -18.16
C ASP A 142 -0.17 -9.32 -17.36
N GLY A 143 -0.09 -9.28 -16.03
CA GLY A 143 -0.65 -10.29 -15.12
C GLY A 143 0.31 -11.42 -14.75
N ARG A 144 1.44 -11.58 -15.46
CA ARG A 144 2.52 -12.53 -15.11
C ARG A 144 3.78 -11.79 -14.69
N THR A 145 4.10 -10.70 -15.36
CA THR A 145 5.27 -9.86 -15.14
C THR A 145 4.84 -8.42 -14.91
N GLY A 146 5.29 -7.87 -13.79
CA GLY A 146 5.08 -6.48 -13.40
C GLY A 146 6.39 -5.72 -13.31
N GLU A 147 6.30 -4.48 -12.83
CA GLU A 147 7.43 -3.60 -12.54
C GLU A 147 7.60 -3.48 -11.03
N ASP A 148 8.85 -3.53 -10.54
CA ASP A 148 9.19 -3.29 -9.14
C ASP A 148 9.00 -1.81 -8.80
N ILE A 149 7.95 -1.52 -8.04
CA ILE A 149 7.56 -0.20 -7.55
C ILE A 149 7.63 -0.16 -6.02
N THR A 150 8.48 -0.99 -5.40
CA THR A 150 8.56 -1.14 -3.94
C THR A 150 8.82 0.20 -3.25
N ARG A 151 9.73 1.02 -3.79
CA ARG A 151 10.07 2.32 -3.21
C ARG A 151 8.87 3.26 -3.20
N ASN A 152 8.12 3.31 -4.29
CA ASN A 152 6.94 4.15 -4.46
C ASN A 152 5.83 3.70 -3.50
N LEU A 153 5.57 2.40 -3.41
CA LEU A 153 4.57 1.86 -2.48
C LEU A 153 4.91 2.10 -1.00
N LYS A 154 6.20 2.12 -0.62
CA LYS A 154 6.61 2.47 0.75
C LYS A 154 6.22 3.91 1.15
N THR A 155 6.08 4.82 0.19
CA THR A 155 5.64 6.21 0.43
C THR A 155 4.16 6.30 0.81
N ILE A 156 3.35 5.28 0.49
CA ILE A 156 1.91 5.26 0.78
C ILE A 156 1.71 4.92 2.25
N ALA A 157 1.28 5.89 3.05
CA ALA A 157 1.16 5.76 4.50
C ALA A 157 0.18 4.65 4.94
N ALA A 158 -0.87 4.40 4.13
CA ALA A 158 -1.84 3.33 4.37
C ALA A 158 -1.25 1.92 4.20
N ILE A 159 -0.12 1.76 3.50
CA ILE A 159 0.56 0.48 3.34
C ILE A 159 1.51 0.28 4.53
N PRO A 160 1.30 -0.72 5.40
CA PRO A 160 2.19 -0.96 6.53
C PRO A 160 3.52 -1.54 6.05
N LEU A 161 4.65 -1.03 6.57
CA LEU A 161 5.97 -1.64 6.31
C LEU A 161 6.15 -2.97 7.06
N ARG A 162 5.45 -3.14 8.19
CA ARG A 162 5.35 -4.38 8.95
C ARG A 162 3.89 -4.67 9.30
N LEU A 163 3.44 -5.89 9.03
CA LEU A 163 2.10 -6.35 9.42
C LEU A 163 1.92 -6.29 10.94
N GLN A 164 0.75 -5.83 11.35
CA GLN A 164 0.34 -5.75 12.75
C GLN A 164 -0.40 -7.04 13.14
N GLY A 165 -0.29 -7.47 14.40
CA GLY A 165 -1.19 -8.49 14.97
C GLY A 165 -0.68 -9.93 15.03
N GLY A 166 0.41 -10.19 15.76
CA GLY A 166 0.81 -11.55 16.15
C GLY A 166 1.76 -12.23 15.17
N SER A 167 1.50 -13.50 14.84
CA SER A 167 2.37 -14.36 14.03
C SER A 167 1.99 -14.30 12.54
N PRO A 168 2.64 -13.44 11.72
CA PRO A 168 2.34 -13.37 10.30
C PRO A 168 2.73 -14.67 9.58
N PRO A 169 2.08 -14.99 8.44
CA PRO A 169 2.57 -16.05 7.57
C PRO A 169 4.04 -15.82 7.18
N ALA A 170 4.78 -16.91 6.95
CA ALA A 170 6.16 -16.82 6.47
C ALA A 170 6.24 -16.04 5.15
N LEU A 171 5.21 -16.19 4.31
CA LEU A 171 5.04 -15.46 3.07
C LEU A 171 3.56 -15.09 2.90
N LEU A 172 3.29 -13.81 2.63
CA LEU A 172 1.97 -13.29 2.30
C LEU A 172 2.04 -12.39 1.06
N GLU A 173 1.19 -12.65 0.08
CA GLU A 173 0.99 -11.77 -1.07
C GLU A 173 -0.37 -11.08 -0.94
N VAL A 174 -0.37 -9.76 -0.79
CA VAL A 174 -1.57 -8.93 -0.72
C VAL A 174 -1.78 -8.26 -2.07
N ARG A 175 -2.98 -8.39 -2.64
CA ARG A 175 -3.35 -7.75 -3.91
C ARG A 175 -4.38 -6.67 -3.63
N GLY A 176 -4.24 -5.55 -4.31
CA GLY A 176 -5.14 -4.42 -4.15
C GLY A 176 -4.94 -3.36 -5.23
N GLU A 177 -5.64 -2.25 -5.07
CA GLU A 177 -5.61 -1.14 -6.01
C GLU A 177 -5.04 0.10 -5.31
N VAL A 178 -4.01 0.71 -5.90
CA VAL A 178 -3.58 2.07 -5.54
C VAL A 178 -4.40 3.05 -6.36
N PHE A 179 -5.09 3.97 -5.71
CA PHE A 179 -5.91 4.98 -6.36
C PHE A 179 -5.68 6.35 -5.75
N MET A 180 -6.07 7.39 -6.49
CA MET A 180 -5.97 8.77 -6.04
C MET A 180 -7.37 9.32 -5.75
N SER A 181 -7.53 9.96 -4.60
CA SER A 181 -8.80 10.63 -4.28
C SER A 181 -9.07 11.79 -5.25
N SER A 182 -10.34 12.12 -5.47
CA SER A 182 -10.71 13.23 -6.36
C SER A 182 -10.14 14.57 -5.87
N ALA A 183 -10.00 14.76 -4.55
CA ALA A 183 -9.38 15.95 -3.98
C ALA A 183 -7.88 15.98 -4.24
N GLY A 184 -7.17 14.87 -4.03
CA GLY A 184 -5.74 14.74 -4.32
C GLY A 184 -5.44 14.99 -5.80
N PHE A 185 -6.26 14.42 -6.70
CA PHE A 185 -6.14 14.62 -8.14
C PHE A 185 -6.29 16.10 -8.54
N LYS A 186 -7.28 16.81 -8.00
CA LYS A 186 -7.48 18.24 -8.27
C LYS A 186 -6.27 19.06 -7.81
N LYS A 187 -5.78 18.80 -6.59
CA LYS A 187 -4.61 19.46 -6.04
C LYS A 187 -3.37 19.24 -6.90
N LEU A 188 -3.10 17.99 -7.29
CA LEU A 188 -1.96 17.64 -8.13
C LEU A 188 -2.01 18.37 -9.48
N ASN A 189 -3.18 18.41 -10.14
CA ASN A 189 -3.31 19.14 -11.40
C ASN A 189 -3.16 20.66 -11.22
N GLN A 190 -3.56 21.23 -10.08
CA GLN A 190 -3.30 22.65 -9.79
C GLN A 190 -1.80 22.94 -9.66
N GLU A 191 -1.06 22.08 -8.96
CA GLU A 191 0.39 22.19 -8.80
C GLU A 191 1.10 22.06 -10.15
N ARG A 192 0.71 21.07 -10.96
CA ARG A 192 1.24 20.87 -12.32
C ARG A 192 0.95 22.06 -13.24
N ALA A 193 -0.26 22.61 -13.20
CA ALA A 193 -0.62 23.81 -13.95
C ALA A 193 0.25 25.01 -13.57
N ALA A 194 0.48 25.22 -12.27
CA ALA A 194 1.34 26.29 -11.77
C ALA A 194 2.82 26.11 -12.20
N ALA A 195 3.28 24.86 -12.33
CA ALA A 195 4.60 24.51 -12.82
C ALA A 195 4.73 24.48 -14.35
N GLY A 196 3.62 24.70 -15.10
CA GLY A 196 3.60 24.61 -16.57
C GLY A 196 3.72 23.18 -17.11
N GLU A 197 3.45 22.17 -16.28
CA GLU A 197 3.51 20.76 -16.64
C GLU A 197 2.19 20.25 -17.25
N PRO A 198 2.22 19.20 -18.09
CA PRO A 198 1.01 18.58 -18.61
C PRO A 198 0.10 18.04 -17.51
N LEU A 199 -1.21 18.28 -17.62
CA LEU A 199 -2.20 17.81 -16.66
C LEU A 199 -2.53 16.33 -16.87
N PHE A 200 -2.88 15.64 -15.78
CA PHE A 200 -3.45 14.30 -15.87
C PHE A 200 -4.91 14.36 -16.27
N ALA A 201 -5.33 13.46 -17.16
CA ALA A 201 -6.70 13.40 -17.68
C ALA A 201 -7.72 12.87 -16.66
N ASN A 202 -7.30 11.94 -15.78
CA ASN A 202 -8.17 11.32 -14.77
C ASN A 202 -7.36 10.82 -13.56
N PRO A 203 -8.01 10.51 -12.42
CA PRO A 203 -7.33 10.04 -11.21
C PRO A 203 -6.56 8.73 -11.40
N ARG A 204 -7.03 7.82 -12.27
CA ARG A 204 -6.35 6.56 -12.60
C ARG A 204 -4.96 6.81 -13.19
N ASN A 205 -4.88 7.67 -14.20
CA ASN A 205 -3.62 8.03 -14.85
C ASN A 205 -2.68 8.78 -13.90
N ALA A 206 -3.24 9.63 -13.03
CA ALA A 206 -2.47 10.31 -12.00
C ALA A 206 -1.90 9.33 -10.96
N ALA A 207 -2.69 8.36 -10.51
CA ALA A 207 -2.21 7.31 -9.62
C ALA A 207 -1.11 6.47 -10.29
N ALA A 208 -1.34 6.00 -11.51
CA ALA A 208 -0.36 5.20 -12.25
C ALA A 208 0.94 5.95 -12.54
N GLY A 209 0.88 7.26 -12.81
CA GLY A 209 2.07 8.08 -13.06
C GLY A 209 2.79 8.59 -11.80
N SER A 210 2.17 8.46 -10.63
CA SER A 210 2.77 8.84 -9.34
C SER A 210 3.38 7.66 -8.59
N VAL A 211 3.12 6.44 -9.06
CA VAL A 211 3.63 5.17 -8.53
C VAL A 211 4.81 4.68 -9.37
#